data_AF-A0A1A6AGH5-F1
#
_entry.id   AF-A0A1A6AGH5-F1
#
_cell.length_a   1.000
_cell.length_b   1.000
_cell.length_c   1.000
_cell.angle_alpha   90.00
_cell.angle_beta   90.00
_cell.angle_gamma   90.00
#
_symmetry.space_group_name_H-M   'P 1'
#
loop_
_entity.id
_entity.type
_entity.pdbx_description
1 polymer ?
#
loop_
_entity_poly.entity_id
_entity_poly.type
_entity_poly.pdbx_seq_one_letter_code
_entity_poly.pdbx_strand_id
1 'polypeptide(L)'
;MSQREVKRPPSSQTSSTSEDDTDISDYSPSPSFDVNEAIKPVVQASTPSTPSKKPKAADGKSRSSPAASPSPKKAKSNTNTKKSTESSNGHVNGVWDGEKRAAFIDEILAIGYKHANLDEIASKLGMSKRQLVDQLVPNKPNLRRKMITAAQAA
;
A
#
# COMPACT_ATOMS: atom_id res chain seq x y z
N MET A 1 48.50 16.68 -40.14
CA MET A 1 48.96 17.07 -38.79
C MET A 1 47.84 16.74 -37.81
N SER A 2 47.91 15.55 -37.21
CA SER A 2 46.94 15.04 -36.25
C SER A 2 47.25 15.56 -34.85
N GLN A 3 46.30 16.24 -34.21
CA GLN A 3 46.40 16.52 -32.78
C GLN A 3 45.67 15.40 -32.02
N ARG A 4 46.44 14.61 -31.26
CA ARG A 4 45.93 13.62 -30.32
C ARG A 4 45.55 14.33 -29.02
N GLU A 5 44.27 14.34 -28.67
CA GLU A 5 43.79 14.76 -27.36
C GLU A 5 44.12 13.68 -26.31
N VAL A 6 44.80 14.09 -25.24
CA VAL A 6 45.20 13.23 -24.12
C VAL A 6 44.12 13.29 -23.04
N LYS A 7 43.38 12.20 -22.90
CA LYS A 7 42.34 11.96 -21.89
C LYS A 7 42.98 11.79 -20.50
N ARG A 8 42.76 12.75 -19.59
CA ARG A 8 43.14 12.63 -18.17
C ARG A 8 41.95 12.12 -17.33
N PRO A 9 42.12 11.12 -16.45
CA PRO A 9 41.09 10.72 -15.49
C PRO A 9 41.09 11.61 -14.23
N PRO A 10 39.93 12.06 -13.73
CA PRO A 10 39.87 12.73 -12.43
C PRO A 10 39.73 11.73 -11.26
N SER A 11 40.75 11.78 -10.41
CA SER A 11 40.83 11.58 -8.95
C SER A 11 39.72 10.81 -8.21
N SER A 12 40.10 9.65 -7.66
CA SER A 12 39.38 8.95 -6.59
C SER A 12 39.53 9.72 -5.28
N GLN A 13 38.46 10.31 -4.76
CA GLN A 13 38.41 10.78 -3.37
C GLN A 13 37.75 9.69 -2.51
N THR A 14 38.56 9.07 -1.65
CA THR A 14 38.12 8.23 -0.54
C THR A 14 37.92 9.15 0.66
N SER A 15 36.66 9.42 1.03
CA SER A 15 36.34 10.18 2.23
C SER A 15 36.06 9.22 3.37
N SER A 16 36.85 9.39 4.43
CA SER A 16 36.91 8.60 5.64
C SER A 16 35.57 8.51 6.38
N THR A 17 35.28 7.29 6.82
CA THR A 17 34.37 6.93 7.90
C THR A 17 34.84 7.57 9.21
N SER A 18 34.05 8.51 9.74
CA SER A 18 34.11 8.90 11.14
C SER A 18 33.14 8.03 11.92
N GLU A 19 33.70 7.12 12.71
CA GLU A 19 32.97 6.29 13.66
C GLU A 19 32.65 7.18 14.87
N ASP A 20 31.41 7.65 14.93
CA ASP A 20 30.89 8.33 16.12
C ASP A 20 30.57 7.26 17.17
N ASP A 21 31.39 7.29 18.20
CA ASP A 21 31.43 6.45 19.39
C ASP A 21 30.19 6.76 20.26
N THR A 22 29.05 6.13 19.96
CA THR A 22 27.92 6.09 20.90
C THR A 22 28.07 4.89 21.81
N ASP A 23 28.78 5.11 22.91
CA ASP A 23 28.74 4.34 24.14
C ASP A 23 27.30 4.36 24.70
N ILE A 24 26.46 3.44 24.20
CA ILE A 24 25.18 3.07 24.82
C ILE A 24 25.48 1.89 25.74
N SER A 25 25.87 2.26 26.94
CA SER A 25 25.95 1.39 28.10
C SER A 25 24.56 0.86 28.45
N ASP A 26 24.48 -0.47 28.50
CA ASP A 26 23.66 -1.26 29.43
C ASP A 26 22.25 -0.75 29.75
N TYR A 27 21.35 -0.80 28.76
CA TYR A 27 19.92 -0.90 29.06
C TYR A 27 19.40 -2.29 28.69
N SER A 28 19.47 -3.20 29.66
CA SER A 28 18.86 -4.52 29.63
C SER A 28 17.57 -4.52 30.47
N PRO A 29 16.43 -4.12 29.91
CA PRO A 29 15.15 -4.42 30.54
C PRO A 29 14.77 -5.84 30.12
N SER A 30 14.98 -6.79 31.03
CA SER A 30 14.29 -8.07 31.01
C SER A 30 12.94 -7.93 31.73
N PRO A 31 11.80 -7.75 31.04
CA PRO A 31 10.52 -8.11 31.61
C PRO A 31 10.18 -9.53 31.16
N SER A 32 10.54 -10.49 32.02
CA SER A 32 9.94 -11.81 32.04
C SER A 32 8.44 -11.69 32.33
N PHE A 33 7.62 -11.64 31.28
CA PHE A 33 6.19 -11.91 31.39
C PHE A 33 5.96 -13.41 31.29
N ASP A 34 6.11 -14.07 32.43
CA ASP A 34 5.52 -15.38 32.66
C ASP A 34 4.04 -15.15 33.01
N VAL A 35 3.16 -15.35 32.03
CA VAL A 35 1.72 -15.54 32.27
C VAL A 35 1.33 -16.86 31.61
N ASN A 36 1.86 -17.95 32.16
CA ASN A 36 1.10 -19.19 32.26
C ASN A 36 0.01 -19.00 33.31
N GLU A 37 -1.16 -18.51 32.90
CA GLU A 37 -2.37 -18.78 33.67
C GLU A 37 -3.49 -19.22 32.75
N ALA A 38 -3.76 -20.52 32.85
CA ALA A 38 -4.84 -21.23 32.21
C ALA A 38 -6.19 -20.66 32.68
N ILE A 39 -6.76 -19.74 31.92
CA ILE A 39 -8.17 -19.37 32.07
C ILE A 39 -8.93 -19.97 30.87
N LYS A 40 -9.44 -21.18 31.08
CA LYS A 40 -10.57 -21.71 30.32
C LYS A 40 -11.86 -21.07 30.85
N PRO A 41 -12.65 -20.40 30.02
CA PRO A 41 -14.09 -20.38 30.22
C PRO A 41 -14.80 -21.20 29.14
N VAL A 42 -15.28 -22.35 29.58
CA VAL A 42 -16.63 -22.88 29.38
C VAL A 42 -17.31 -22.51 28.04
N VAL A 43 -17.40 -23.54 27.19
CA VAL A 43 -18.43 -23.74 26.18
C VAL A 43 -19.81 -23.31 26.68
N GLN A 44 -20.38 -22.27 26.07
CA GLN A 44 -21.83 -22.08 26.04
C GLN A 44 -22.27 -21.96 24.58
N ALA A 45 -22.62 -23.10 24.00
CA ALA A 45 -23.26 -23.21 22.70
C ALA A 45 -24.60 -22.47 22.74
N SER A 46 -24.67 -21.29 22.11
CA SER A 46 -25.93 -20.65 21.75
C SER A 46 -26.13 -20.83 20.25
N THR A 47 -27.27 -21.41 19.92
CA THR A 47 -27.67 -21.91 18.61
C THR A 47 -27.83 -20.78 17.58
N PRO A 48 -27.59 -21.05 16.28
CA PRO A 48 -27.85 -20.10 15.21
C PRO A 48 -29.36 -19.90 15.04
N SER A 49 -29.87 -18.75 15.49
CA SER A 49 -31.24 -18.32 15.22
C SER A 49 -31.40 -18.01 13.73
N THR A 50 -32.12 -18.89 13.06
CA THR A 50 -32.44 -18.85 11.63
C THR A 50 -33.68 -17.97 11.44
N PRO A 51 -33.65 -16.89 10.63
CA PRO A 51 -34.90 -16.25 10.22
C PRO A 51 -35.63 -17.15 9.21
N SER A 52 -36.78 -17.64 9.69
CA SER A 52 -37.76 -18.47 9.02
C SER A 52 -38.27 -17.85 7.70
N LYS A 53 -38.33 -18.69 6.67
CA LYS A 53 -39.10 -18.46 5.44
C LYS A 53 -40.61 -18.50 5.75
N LYS A 54 -41.40 -17.64 5.08
CA LYS A 54 -42.71 -17.89 4.41
C LYS A 54 -43.47 -16.56 4.16
N PRO A 55 -44.50 -16.49 3.28
CA PRO A 55 -44.81 -17.31 2.13
C PRO A 55 -45.06 -16.51 0.83
N LYS A 56 -45.10 -17.32 -0.23
CA LYS A 56 -45.53 -17.11 -1.61
C LYS A 56 -46.91 -16.46 -1.73
N ALA A 57 -47.04 -15.42 -2.55
CA ALA A 57 -48.28 -15.08 -3.24
C ALA A 57 -47.99 -15.09 -4.76
N ALA A 58 -48.64 -16.05 -5.44
CA ALA A 58 -48.95 -16.00 -6.86
C ALA A 58 -49.96 -14.85 -7.09
N ASP A 59 -50.25 -14.28 -8.24
CA ASP A 59 -50.27 -14.70 -9.64
C ASP A 59 -50.34 -13.39 -10.44
N GLY A 60 -49.75 -13.31 -11.64
CA GLY A 60 -50.04 -12.13 -12.46
C GLY A 60 -49.17 -11.86 -13.69
N LYS A 61 -49.36 -12.69 -14.72
CA LYS A 61 -49.52 -12.23 -16.11
C LYS A 61 -48.28 -11.78 -16.89
N SER A 62 -47.72 -12.76 -17.60
CA SER A 62 -47.39 -12.74 -19.04
C SER A 62 -47.08 -11.38 -19.70
N ARG A 63 -45.85 -11.21 -20.20
CA ARG A 63 -45.61 -10.73 -21.57
C ARG A 63 -44.16 -10.94 -22.01
N SER A 64 -44.03 -11.80 -23.04
CA SER A 64 -43.13 -11.68 -24.19
C SER A 64 -41.70 -11.21 -23.99
N SER A 65 -40.78 -12.15 -24.28
CA SER A 65 -39.40 -11.94 -24.71
C SER A 65 -39.18 -10.68 -25.55
N PRO A 66 -38.01 -10.04 -25.39
CA PRO A 66 -37.23 -9.78 -26.59
C PRO A 66 -35.77 -10.23 -26.43
N ALA A 67 -35.32 -10.94 -27.46
CA ALA A 67 -34.01 -10.94 -28.09
C ALA A 67 -32.76 -10.65 -27.22
N ALA A 68 -31.86 -11.64 -27.24
CA ALA A 68 -30.46 -11.51 -26.86
C ALA A 68 -29.85 -10.21 -27.41
N SER A 69 -29.42 -9.34 -26.50
CA SER A 69 -28.59 -8.17 -26.82
C SER A 69 -27.13 -8.51 -26.52
N PRO A 70 -26.21 -8.32 -27.48
CA PRO A 70 -24.82 -8.75 -27.38
C PRO A 70 -24.04 -7.97 -26.32
N SER A 71 -23.21 -8.71 -25.59
CA SER A 71 -22.27 -8.19 -24.60
C SER A 71 -21.39 -7.08 -25.16
N PRO A 72 -21.31 -5.90 -24.52
CA PRO A 72 -20.26 -4.95 -24.83
C PRO A 72 -18.94 -5.45 -24.22
N LYS A 73 -18.09 -6.06 -25.05
CA LYS A 73 -16.65 -6.20 -24.81
C LYS A 73 -16.07 -4.80 -24.63
N LYS A 74 -15.99 -4.32 -23.38
CA LYS A 74 -15.33 -3.04 -23.10
C LYS A 74 -13.82 -3.22 -23.18
N ALA A 75 -13.25 -2.40 -24.04
CA ALA A 75 -11.89 -2.45 -24.50
C ALA A 75 -10.86 -2.38 -23.36
N LYS A 76 -9.83 -3.21 -23.52
CA LYS A 76 -8.55 -3.12 -22.84
C LYS A 76 -7.92 -1.77 -23.22
N SER A 77 -8.10 -0.76 -22.37
CA SER A 77 -7.42 0.52 -22.49
C SER A 77 -5.93 0.28 -22.28
N ASN A 78 -5.16 0.53 -23.33
CA ASN A 78 -3.71 0.47 -23.34
C ASN A 78 -3.11 1.29 -22.19
N THR A 79 -2.15 0.64 -21.54
CA THR A 79 -1.10 1.21 -20.71
C THR A 79 -0.58 2.49 -21.35
N ASN A 80 -0.92 3.63 -20.76
CA ASN A 80 -0.27 4.88 -21.09
C ASN A 80 1.05 4.90 -20.31
N THR A 81 2.07 4.21 -20.84
CA THR A 81 3.44 4.30 -20.37
C THR A 81 3.93 5.69 -20.74
N LYS A 82 3.63 6.68 -19.88
CA LYS A 82 4.32 7.97 -19.91
C LYS A 82 5.79 7.66 -19.68
N LYS A 83 6.55 7.77 -20.77
CA LYS A 83 8.00 7.79 -20.82
C LYS A 83 8.47 8.93 -19.93
N SER A 84 8.75 8.64 -18.66
CA SER A 84 9.49 9.51 -17.76
C SER A 84 10.88 9.66 -18.36
N THR A 85 11.11 10.81 -18.98
CA THR A 85 12.46 11.28 -19.30
C THR A 85 13.23 11.36 -17.99
N GLU A 86 14.15 10.40 -17.81
CA GLU A 86 15.22 10.47 -16.83
C GLU A 86 16.08 11.69 -17.15
N SER A 87 15.75 12.83 -16.54
CA SER A 87 16.65 13.96 -16.45
C SER A 87 17.63 13.68 -15.31
N SER A 88 18.80 13.25 -15.74
CA SER A 88 20.02 13.02 -14.96
C SER A 88 20.40 14.16 -14.02
N ASN A 89 20.87 13.77 -12.84
CA ASN A 89 22.00 14.34 -12.07
C ASN A 89 22.21 15.86 -12.12
N GLY A 90 21.75 16.52 -11.05
CA GLY A 90 22.27 17.79 -10.57
C GLY A 90 21.72 18.05 -9.18
N HIS A 91 22.57 17.94 -8.16
CA HIS A 91 22.24 18.14 -6.74
C HIS A 91 22.00 19.65 -6.48
N VAL A 92 20.92 20.17 -7.04
CA VAL A 92 20.29 21.42 -6.65
C VAL A 92 19.03 20.97 -5.93
N ASN A 93 18.80 21.42 -4.69
CA ASN A 93 17.59 21.07 -3.95
C ASN A 93 16.38 21.22 -4.86
N GLY A 94 15.86 20.07 -5.32
CA GLY A 94 14.92 20.03 -6.42
C GLY A 94 13.60 20.60 -5.98
N VAL A 95 12.98 21.42 -6.83
CA VAL A 95 11.62 21.89 -6.61
C VAL A 95 10.72 20.67 -6.37
N TRP A 96 10.02 20.68 -5.23
CA TRP A 96 9.08 19.64 -4.82
C TRP A 96 7.76 19.79 -5.57
N ASP A 97 7.74 19.33 -6.82
CA ASP A 97 6.52 19.31 -7.63
C ASP A 97 5.49 18.35 -7.03
N GLY A 98 4.20 18.64 -7.22
CA GLY A 98 3.11 17.78 -6.77
C GLY A 98 3.22 16.34 -7.31
N GLU A 99 3.74 16.16 -8.52
CA GLU A 99 3.99 14.82 -9.10
C GLU A 99 5.05 14.04 -8.32
N LYS A 100 6.16 14.69 -7.94
CA LYS A 100 7.24 14.07 -7.15
C LYS A 100 6.75 13.70 -5.75
N ARG A 101 5.95 14.58 -5.14
CA ARG A 101 5.25 14.31 -3.86
C ARG A 101 4.38 13.08 -3.93
N ALA A 102 3.55 12.99 -4.96
CA ALA A 102 2.67 11.86 -5.16
C ALA A 102 3.44 10.55 -5.30
N ALA A 103 4.50 10.56 -6.13
CA ALA A 103 5.34 9.39 -6.35
C ALA A 103 6.03 8.94 -5.05
N PHE A 104 6.54 9.89 -4.27
CA PHE A 104 7.16 9.61 -2.97
C PHE A 104 6.19 8.96 -1.98
N ILE A 105 4.98 9.51 -1.84
CA ILE A 105 3.97 8.92 -0.96
C ILE A 105 3.53 7.54 -1.46
N ASP A 106 3.37 7.35 -2.77
CA ASP A 106 2.99 6.07 -3.34
C ASP A 106 4.01 4.98 -3.04
N GLU A 107 5.31 5.31 -3.12
CA GLU A 107 6.41 4.39 -2.81
C GLU A 107 6.44 4.04 -1.32
N ILE A 108 6.30 5.02 -0.43
CA ILE A 108 6.22 4.77 1.03
C ILE A 108 5.06 3.84 1.35
N LEU A 109 3.88 4.06 0.75
CA LEU A 109 2.72 3.20 0.97
C LEU A 109 2.94 1.79 0.41
N ALA A 110 3.62 1.65 -0.73
CA ALA A 110 3.93 0.36 -1.32
C ALA A 110 4.92 -0.46 -0.47
N ILE A 111 6.00 0.18 0.02
CA ILE A 111 6.98 -0.43 0.90
C ILE A 111 6.33 -0.74 2.26
N GLY A 112 5.64 0.23 2.84
CA GLY A 112 4.94 0.08 4.11
C GLY A 112 3.94 -1.06 4.07
N TYR A 113 3.16 -1.21 3.00
CA TYR A 113 2.23 -2.32 2.84
C TYR A 113 2.93 -3.70 2.83
N LYS A 114 4.11 -3.81 2.22
CA LYS A 114 4.86 -5.08 2.13
C LYS A 114 5.52 -5.48 3.45
N HIS A 115 5.96 -4.50 4.24
CA HIS A 115 6.77 -4.75 5.45
C HIS A 115 6.00 -4.53 6.76
N ALA A 116 4.82 -3.91 6.74
CA ALA A 116 4.04 -3.67 7.96
C ALA A 116 3.37 -4.95 8.48
N ASN A 117 3.34 -5.10 9.80
CA ASN A 117 2.53 -6.12 10.45
C ASN A 117 1.05 -5.71 10.46
N LEU A 118 0.34 -6.05 9.38
CA LEU A 118 -1.05 -5.65 9.16
C LEU A 118 -2.01 -6.19 10.24
N ASP A 119 -1.69 -7.32 10.89
CA ASP A 119 -2.53 -7.93 11.92
C ASP A 119 -2.50 -7.13 13.22
N GLU A 120 -1.32 -6.65 13.63
CA GLU A 120 -1.19 -5.78 14.79
C GLU A 120 -1.87 -4.44 14.56
N ILE A 121 -1.71 -3.84 13.38
CA ILE A 121 -2.33 -2.57 13.03
C ILE A 121 -3.85 -2.71 13.00
N ALA A 122 -4.36 -3.79 12.39
CA ALA A 122 -5.78 -4.10 12.34
C ALA A 122 -6.37 -4.26 13.75
N SER A 123 -5.66 -4.97 14.64
CA SER A 123 -6.07 -5.16 16.04
C SER A 123 -6.08 -3.85 16.82
N LYS A 124 -5.03 -3.02 16.68
CA LYS A 124 -4.95 -1.70 17.32
C LYS A 124 -6.06 -0.75 16.87
N LEU A 125 -6.45 -0.82 15.60
CA LEU A 125 -7.49 0.02 15.01
C LEU A 125 -8.90 -0.58 15.13
N GLY A 126 -9.06 -1.78 15.70
CA GLY A 126 -10.36 -2.45 15.83
C GLY A 126 -11.02 -2.79 14.48
N MET A 127 -10.23 -3.04 13.43
CA MET A 127 -10.73 -3.36 12.09
C MET A 127 -10.20 -4.71 11.61
N SER A 128 -10.84 -5.28 10.59
CA SER A 128 -10.34 -6.51 9.99
C SER A 128 -9.12 -6.24 9.11
N LYS A 129 -8.16 -7.18 9.08
CA LYS A 129 -7.01 -7.13 8.16
C LYS A 129 -7.43 -6.88 6.71
N ARG A 130 -8.55 -7.49 6.29
CA ARG A 130 -9.08 -7.34 4.93
C ARG A 130 -9.52 -5.90 4.61
N GLN A 131 -10.15 -5.22 5.56
CA GLN A 131 -10.50 -3.80 5.38
C GLN A 131 -9.25 -2.93 5.24
N LEU A 132 -8.22 -3.19 6.06
CA LEU A 132 -6.95 -2.48 5.98
C LEU A 132 -6.26 -2.70 4.63
N VAL A 133 -6.17 -3.96 4.17
CA VAL A 133 -5.62 -4.31 2.86
C VAL A 133 -6.38 -3.59 1.75
N ASP A 134 -7.70 -3.60 1.78
CA ASP A 134 -8.51 -2.95 0.75
C ASP A 134 -8.17 -1.46 0.64
N GLN A 135 -7.92 -0.76 1.77
CA GLN A 135 -7.53 0.66 1.75
C GLN A 135 -6.18 0.95 1.07
N LEU A 136 -5.29 -0.04 0.99
CA LEU A 136 -3.91 0.09 0.47
C LEU A 136 -3.74 -0.44 -0.96
N VAL A 137 -4.76 -1.12 -1.51
CA VAL A 137 -4.75 -1.64 -2.89
C VAL A 137 -4.63 -0.49 -3.90
N PRO A 138 -3.70 -0.57 -4.88
CA PRO A 138 -3.52 0.46 -5.89
C PRO A 138 -4.73 0.55 -6.84
N ASN A 139 -4.91 1.72 -7.47
CA ASN A 139 -5.96 2.01 -8.46
C ASN A 139 -7.42 1.94 -7.96
N LYS A 140 -7.65 1.80 -6.66
CA LYS A 140 -8.99 1.91 -6.05
C LYS A 140 -9.27 3.32 -5.51
N PRO A 141 -10.55 3.74 -5.41
CA PRO A 141 -10.93 5.02 -4.81
C PRO A 141 -10.84 5.02 -3.26
N ASN A 142 -9.68 4.60 -2.74
CA ASN A 142 -9.47 4.31 -1.31
C ASN A 142 -8.49 5.31 -0.67
N LEU A 143 -8.12 5.07 0.60
CA LEU A 143 -7.20 5.93 1.36
C LEU A 143 -5.92 6.26 0.57
N ARG A 144 -5.26 5.26 -0.02
CA ARG A 144 -4.04 5.45 -0.82
C ARG A 144 -4.23 6.48 -1.93
N ARG A 145 -5.30 6.37 -2.71
CA ARG A 145 -5.60 7.32 -3.80
C ARG A 145 -5.89 8.72 -3.26
N LYS A 146 -6.58 8.84 -2.14
CA LYS A 146 -6.85 10.14 -1.49
C LYS A 146 -5.56 10.82 -1.07
N MET A 147 -4.63 10.09 -0.45
CA MET A 147 -3.32 10.62 -0.05
C MET A 147 -2.48 11.08 -1.24
N ILE A 148 -2.39 10.26 -2.30
CA ILE A 148 -1.67 10.61 -3.53
C ILE A 148 -2.28 11.86 -4.18
N THR A 149 -3.60 11.93 -4.27
CA THR A 149 -4.31 13.09 -4.86
C THR A 149 -4.08 14.36 -4.03
N ALA A 150 -4.16 14.26 -2.70
CA ALA A 150 -3.88 15.38 -1.81
C ALA A 150 -2.43 15.87 -1.94
N ALA A 151 -1.48 14.95 -2.12
CA ALA A 151 -0.08 15.28 -2.31
C ALA A 151 0.23 15.93 -3.66
N GLN A 152 -0.56 15.63 -4.69
CA GLN A 152 -0.49 16.33 -5.99
C GLN A 152 -1.07 17.74 -5.92
N ALA A 153 -2.08 17.96 -5.08
CA ALA A 153 -2.79 19.22 -4.96
C ALA A 153 -2.13 20.21 -3.98
N ALA A 154 -1.34 19.70 -3.03
CA ALA A 154 -0.49 20.51 -2.16
C ALA A 154 0.64 21.18 -2.96
#